data_AF-A0A6I5C8L2-F1
#
_entry.id   AF-A0A6I5C8L2-F1
#
_cell.length_a   1.000
_cell.length_b   1.000
_cell.length_c   1.000
_cell.angle_alpha   90.00
_cell.angle_beta   90.00
_cell.angle_gamma   90.00
#
_symmetry.space_group_name_H-M   'P 1'
#
loop_
_entity.id
_entity.type
_entity.pdbx_description
1 polymer ?
#
loop_
_entity_poly.entity_id
_entity_poly.type
_entity_poly.pdbx_seq_one_letter_code
_entity_poly.pdbx_strand_id
1 'polypeptide(L)'
;MTRIAIVVLTLTLGLLVAVAAVPASPWWCFGAVPLLALGLLGAWDLLQRRHSVLRNYPVLGHARFLLERIRPELQQYFIERNFDGRPFDRDVRTIVYERAKGTDAERPYGTERDVHLAGYEYLVPSMAPRQAPRTPPRVRIGGPDCRHPYDMALLNVSAMSFGSLSANAILALNGGAAAGGFA
;
A
#
# COMPACT_ATOMS: atom_id res chain seq x y z
N MET A 1 40.99 -6.80 -6.23
CA MET A 1 41.89 -6.86 -5.05
C MET A 1 41.27 -6.22 -3.82
N THR A 2 40.57 -5.09 -3.96
CA THR A 2 39.85 -4.38 -2.88
C THR A 2 38.88 -5.24 -2.07
N ARG A 3 38.00 -6.04 -2.70
CA ARG A 3 37.02 -6.88 -1.96
C ARG A 3 37.65 -7.97 -1.07
N ILE A 4 38.75 -8.58 -1.52
CA ILE A 4 39.47 -9.59 -0.73
C ILE A 4 40.19 -8.90 0.43
N ALA A 5 40.82 -7.75 0.16
CA ALA A 5 41.47 -6.95 1.19
C ALA A 5 40.50 -6.50 2.28
N ILE A 6 39.26 -6.11 1.94
CA ILE A 6 38.23 -5.73 2.91
C ILE A 6 37.87 -6.92 3.81
N VAL A 7 37.62 -8.10 3.25
CA VAL A 7 37.27 -9.29 4.04
C VAL A 7 38.43 -9.72 4.94
N VAL A 8 39.66 -9.72 4.42
CA VAL A 8 40.86 -10.03 5.19
C VAL A 8 41.05 -9.02 6.32
N LEU A 9 40.93 -7.71 6.04
CA LEU A 9 41.04 -6.65 7.04
C LEU A 9 39.99 -6.82 8.15
N THR A 10 38.75 -7.15 7.77
CA THR A 10 37.65 -7.36 8.72
C THR A 10 37.93 -8.57 9.62
N LEU A 11 38.44 -9.67 9.06
CA LEU A 11 38.86 -10.85 9.82
C LEU A 11 40.04 -10.56 10.74
N THR A 12 41.07 -9.85 10.26
CA THR A 12 42.24 -9.50 11.09
C THR A 12 41.85 -8.57 12.23
N LEU A 13 40.97 -7.58 11.98
CA LEU A 13 40.49 -6.68 13.01
C LEU A 13 39.63 -7.43 14.04
N GLY A 14 38.74 -8.31 13.59
CA GLY A 14 37.96 -9.18 14.49
C GLY A 14 38.83 -10.07 15.37
N LEU A 15 39.91 -10.63 14.81
CA LEU A 15 40.85 -11.46 15.56
C LEU A 15 41.65 -10.65 16.58
N LEU A 16 42.11 -9.44 16.23
CA LEU A 16 42.81 -8.54 17.15
C LEU A 16 41.93 -8.11 18.32
N VAL A 17 40.67 -7.78 18.04
CA VAL A 17 39.67 -7.41 19.06
C VAL A 17 39.35 -8.60 19.97
N ALA A 18 39.27 -9.82 19.42
CA ALA A 18 39.08 -11.05 20.20
C ALA A 18 40.28 -11.34 21.12
N VAL A 19 41.51 -11.16 20.64
CA VAL A 19 42.73 -11.33 21.44
C VAL A 19 42.80 -10.28 22.55
N ALA A 20 42.43 -9.03 22.27
CA ALA A 20 42.37 -7.96 23.27
C ALA A 20 41.30 -8.19 24.35
N ALA A 21 40.25 -8.96 24.04
CA ALA A 21 39.20 -9.31 25.01
C ALA A 21 39.72 -10.20 26.15
N VAL A 22 40.77 -11.00 25.91
CA VAL A 22 41.33 -11.95 26.88
C VAL A 22 42.00 -11.22 28.07
N PRO A 23 42.88 -10.22 27.87
CA PRO A 23 43.51 -9.50 28.98
C PRO A 23 42.72 -8.26 29.45
N ALA A 24 41.90 -7.62 28.61
CA ALA A 24 41.30 -6.32 28.93
C ALA A 24 39.94 -6.44 29.64
N SER A 25 38.97 -7.10 29.02
CA SER A 25 37.62 -7.28 29.57
C SER A 25 36.75 -8.14 28.64
N PRO A 26 35.89 -9.03 29.18
CA PRO A 26 34.95 -9.81 28.38
C PRO A 26 33.97 -8.96 27.55
N TRP A 27 33.76 -7.69 27.89
CA TRP A 27 32.88 -6.78 27.14
C TRP A 27 33.36 -6.51 25.70
N TRP A 28 34.64 -6.70 25.40
CA TRP A 28 35.17 -6.62 24.04
C TRP A 28 34.64 -7.72 23.12
N CYS A 29 34.09 -8.82 23.68
CA CYS A 29 33.43 -9.87 22.91
C CYS A 29 32.22 -9.35 22.13
N PHE A 30 31.53 -8.30 22.60
CA PHE A 30 30.41 -7.68 21.87
C PHE A 30 30.85 -7.05 20.55
N GLY A 31 32.10 -6.61 20.42
CA GLY A 31 32.67 -6.13 19.16
C GLY A 31 33.35 -7.23 18.35
N ALA A 32 34.05 -8.15 19.03
CA ALA A 32 34.79 -9.24 18.39
C ALA A 32 33.88 -10.21 17.64
N VAL A 33 32.78 -10.65 18.29
CA VAL A 33 31.88 -11.67 17.74
C VAL A 33 31.22 -11.22 16.44
N PRO A 34 30.60 -10.03 16.34
CA PRO A 34 30.04 -9.55 15.08
C PRO A 34 31.08 -9.38 13.98
N LEU A 35 32.26 -8.82 14.30
CA LEU A 35 33.33 -8.63 13.30
C LEU A 35 33.83 -9.95 12.72
N LEU A 36 34.07 -10.95 13.57
CA LEU A 36 34.47 -12.28 13.13
C LEU A 36 33.37 -12.97 12.33
N ALA A 37 32.10 -12.86 12.76
CA ALA A 37 30.97 -13.43 12.03
C ALA A 37 30.84 -12.82 10.62
N LEU A 38 30.94 -11.48 10.50
CA LEU A 38 30.90 -10.78 9.21
C LEU A 38 32.12 -11.11 8.35
N GLY A 39 33.30 -11.22 8.94
CA GLY A 39 34.52 -11.64 8.23
C GLY A 39 34.42 -13.05 7.67
N LEU A 40 33.91 -14.01 8.46
CA LEU A 40 33.69 -15.40 8.04
C LEU A 40 32.60 -15.49 6.96
N LEU A 41 31.50 -14.75 7.13
CA LEU A 41 30.44 -14.65 6.11
C LEU A 41 31.00 -14.07 4.80
N GLY A 42 31.81 -13.02 4.88
CA GLY A 42 32.47 -12.43 3.71
C GLY A 42 33.46 -13.39 3.05
N ALA A 43 34.18 -14.21 3.81
CA ALA A 43 35.07 -15.23 3.27
C ALA A 43 34.27 -16.32 2.54
N TRP A 44 33.16 -16.77 3.12
CA TRP A 44 32.22 -17.69 2.48
C TRP A 44 31.67 -17.12 1.17
N ASP A 45 31.23 -15.85 1.17
CA ASP A 45 30.72 -15.15 0.00
C ASP A 45 31.75 -15.06 -1.14
N LEU A 46 33.05 -14.96 -0.81
CA LEU A 46 34.15 -14.95 -1.79
C LEU A 46 34.46 -16.33 -2.37
N LEU A 47 34.34 -17.37 -1.54
CA LEU A 47 34.67 -18.76 -1.88
C LEU A 47 33.56 -19.43 -2.72
N GLN A 48 32.30 -19.12 -2.42
CA GLN A 48 31.17 -19.71 -3.13
C GLN A 48 31.13 -19.29 -4.61
N ARG A 49 30.72 -20.22 -5.49
CA ARG A 49 30.74 -20.04 -6.94
C ARG A 49 29.37 -19.79 -7.57
N ARG A 50 28.29 -19.81 -6.78
CA ARG A 50 26.90 -19.82 -7.28
C ARG A 50 26.31 -18.42 -7.44
N HIS A 51 26.66 -17.48 -6.56
CA HIS A 51 26.08 -16.13 -6.54
C HIS A 51 27.13 -15.06 -6.83
N SER A 52 27.12 -14.54 -8.07
CA SER A 52 28.08 -13.52 -8.54
C SER A 52 27.99 -12.21 -7.74
N VAL A 53 26.79 -11.82 -7.28
CA VAL A 53 26.58 -10.56 -6.53
C VAL A 53 27.27 -10.61 -5.17
N LEU A 54 27.04 -11.67 -4.40
CA LEU A 54 27.69 -11.87 -3.09
C LEU A 54 29.22 -11.95 -3.22
N ARG A 55 29.72 -12.54 -4.31
CA ARG A 55 31.16 -12.64 -4.57
C ARG A 55 31.81 -11.31 -4.93
N ASN A 56 31.05 -10.40 -5.57
CA ASN A 56 31.52 -9.06 -5.92
C ASN A 56 31.39 -8.07 -4.74
N TYR A 57 30.36 -8.25 -3.92
CA TYR A 57 30.07 -7.43 -2.73
C TYR A 57 29.83 -8.33 -1.50
N PRO A 58 30.90 -8.92 -0.92
CA PRO A 58 30.79 -9.78 0.26
C PRO A 58 30.11 -9.04 1.40
N VAL A 59 29.26 -9.72 2.17
CA VAL A 59 28.44 -9.17 3.26
C VAL A 59 27.37 -8.18 2.78
N LEU A 60 27.75 -7.11 2.06
CA LEU A 60 26.83 -6.06 1.60
C LEU A 60 25.78 -6.57 0.60
N GLY A 61 26.11 -7.58 -0.20
CA GLY A 61 25.15 -8.17 -1.15
C GLY A 61 23.94 -8.80 -0.48
N HIS A 62 24.05 -9.25 0.78
CA HIS A 62 22.91 -9.77 1.55
C HIS A 62 21.87 -8.69 1.85
N ALA A 63 22.30 -7.44 2.05
CA ALA A 63 21.39 -6.32 2.26
C ALA A 63 20.47 -6.09 1.04
N ARG A 64 21.00 -6.28 -0.19
CA ARG A 64 20.18 -6.21 -1.40
C ARG A 64 19.03 -7.22 -1.37
N PHE A 65 19.33 -8.48 -1.07
CA PHE A 65 18.31 -9.55 -1.07
C PHE A 65 17.30 -9.37 0.07
N LEU A 66 17.75 -8.85 1.21
CA LEU A 66 16.86 -8.46 2.30
C LEU A 66 15.88 -7.36 1.85
N LEU A 67 16.39 -6.31 1.20
CA LEU A 67 15.57 -5.22 0.69
C LEU A 67 14.65 -5.68 -0.45
N GLU A 68 15.10 -6.61 -1.30
CA GLU A 68 14.29 -7.19 -2.36
C GLU A 68 13.11 -8.00 -1.79
N ARG A 69 13.32 -8.69 -0.67
CA ARG A 69 12.25 -9.39 0.04
C ARG A 69 11.23 -8.44 0.67
N ILE A 70 11.66 -7.28 1.17
CA ILE A 70 10.81 -6.26 1.81
C ILE A 70 10.17 -5.29 0.79
N ARG A 71 10.67 -5.30 -0.45
CA ARG A 71 10.22 -4.40 -1.53
C ARG A 71 8.70 -4.47 -1.77
N PRO A 72 8.04 -5.64 -1.83
CA PRO A 72 6.60 -5.70 -2.09
C PRO A 72 5.78 -4.94 -1.04
N GLU A 73 6.12 -5.10 0.23
CA GLU A 73 5.44 -4.42 1.33
C GLU A 73 5.69 -2.91 1.29
N LEU A 74 6.95 -2.50 1.07
CA LEU A 74 7.27 -1.08 0.92
C LEU A 74 6.52 -0.45 -0.27
N GLN A 75 6.46 -1.15 -1.40
CA GLN A 75 5.73 -0.70 -2.58
C GLN A 75 4.25 -0.50 -2.24
N GLN A 76 3.62 -1.49 -1.64
CA GLN A 76 2.18 -1.47 -1.36
C GLN A 76 1.76 -0.43 -0.32
N TYR A 77 2.58 -0.16 0.70
CA TYR A 77 2.18 0.71 1.81
C TYR A 77 2.68 2.16 1.69
N PHE A 78 3.83 2.38 1.06
CA PHE A 78 4.46 3.71 1.03
C PHE A 78 4.52 4.34 -0.36
N ILE A 79 4.44 3.56 -1.43
CA ILE A 79 4.72 4.03 -2.80
C ILE A 79 3.47 4.00 -3.67
N GLU A 80 2.72 2.91 -3.61
CA GLU A 80 1.46 2.72 -4.33
C GLU A 80 0.43 3.75 -3.88
N ARG A 81 -0.26 4.35 -4.85
CA ARG A 81 -1.36 5.28 -4.56
C ARG A 81 -2.58 4.48 -4.15
N ASN A 82 -3.57 5.18 -3.64
CA ASN A 82 -4.79 4.54 -3.18
C ASN A 82 -5.57 3.83 -4.30
N PHE A 83 -5.40 4.28 -5.55
CA PHE A 83 -6.25 3.92 -6.70
C PHE A 83 -5.55 3.16 -7.85
N ASP A 84 -4.26 2.81 -7.74
CA ASP A 84 -3.48 2.23 -8.85
C ASP A 84 -2.98 0.79 -8.62
N GLY A 85 -3.36 0.18 -7.49
CA GLY A 85 -2.91 -1.16 -7.15
C GLY A 85 -3.62 -2.32 -7.84
N ARG A 86 -2.91 -3.46 -7.93
CA ARG A 86 -3.35 -4.68 -8.63
C ARG A 86 -3.25 -5.91 -7.71
N PRO A 87 -4.16 -6.90 -7.83
CA PRO A 87 -5.40 -6.87 -8.62
C PRO A 87 -6.47 -5.94 -8.05
N PHE A 88 -6.35 -5.60 -6.76
CA PHE A 88 -7.21 -4.65 -6.08
C PHE A 88 -6.34 -3.54 -5.48
N ASP A 89 -6.74 -2.30 -5.73
CA ASP A 89 -6.12 -1.14 -5.14
C ASP A 89 -6.43 -1.02 -3.63
N ARG A 90 -5.76 -0.08 -2.97
CA ARG A 90 -5.91 0.11 -1.52
C ARG A 90 -7.32 0.56 -1.15
N ASP A 91 -7.99 1.33 -2.00
CA ASP A 91 -9.34 1.80 -1.73
C ASP A 91 -10.35 0.67 -1.70
N VAL A 92 -10.31 -0.20 -2.70
CA VAL A 92 -11.16 -1.40 -2.76
C VAL A 92 -10.93 -2.27 -1.54
N ARG A 93 -9.67 -2.52 -1.18
CA ARG A 93 -9.33 -3.34 -0.02
C ARG A 93 -9.81 -2.71 1.29
N THR A 94 -9.66 -1.40 1.43
CA THR A 94 -10.08 -0.67 2.64
C THR A 94 -11.59 -0.78 2.84
N ILE A 95 -12.38 -0.56 1.78
CA ILE A 95 -13.85 -0.69 1.84
C ILE A 95 -14.26 -2.11 2.24
N VAL A 96 -13.60 -3.14 1.69
CA VAL A 96 -13.88 -4.54 2.05
C VAL A 96 -13.58 -4.78 3.53
N TYR A 97 -12.45 -4.28 4.04
CA TYR A 97 -12.09 -4.44 5.46
C TYR A 97 -13.01 -3.70 6.40
N GLU A 98 -13.42 -2.47 6.07
CA GLU A 98 -14.35 -1.68 6.88
C GLU A 98 -15.71 -2.37 6.97
N ARG A 99 -16.26 -2.81 5.82
CA ARG A 99 -17.51 -3.57 5.79
C ARG A 99 -17.44 -4.88 6.57
N ALA A 100 -16.32 -5.61 6.44
CA ALA A 100 -16.14 -6.86 7.18
C ALA A 100 -16.05 -6.64 8.70
N LYS A 101 -15.56 -5.48 9.15
CA LYS A 101 -15.48 -5.09 10.56
C LYS A 101 -16.76 -4.42 11.08
N GLY A 102 -17.74 -4.17 10.22
CA GLY A 102 -18.96 -3.46 10.58
C GLY A 102 -18.73 -1.99 10.93
N THR A 103 -17.66 -1.38 10.41
CA THR A 103 -17.39 0.06 10.54
C THR A 103 -17.96 0.79 9.32
N ASP A 104 -18.25 2.09 9.49
CA ASP A 104 -18.69 2.93 8.37
C ASP A 104 -17.68 2.85 7.23
N ALA A 105 -18.16 2.44 6.05
CA ALA A 105 -17.36 2.25 4.84
C ALA A 105 -17.64 3.37 3.81
N GLU A 106 -18.07 4.53 4.30
CA GLU A 106 -18.41 5.69 3.50
C GLU A 106 -17.17 6.55 3.29
N ARG A 107 -16.86 6.84 2.03
CA ARG A 107 -15.79 7.76 1.66
C ARG A 107 -16.39 9.03 1.08
N PRO A 108 -15.90 10.22 1.48
CA PRO A 108 -16.42 11.47 0.98
C PRO A 108 -16.22 11.60 -0.53
N TYR A 109 -17.13 12.35 -1.15
CA TYR A 109 -17.12 12.63 -2.57
C TYR A 109 -15.83 13.32 -3.04
N GLY A 110 -15.21 12.77 -4.09
CA GLY A 110 -14.01 13.32 -4.72
C GLY A 110 -13.40 12.30 -5.68
N THR A 111 -12.59 12.77 -6.64
CA THR A 111 -11.78 11.89 -7.50
C THR A 111 -10.30 12.17 -7.25
N GLU A 112 -9.56 11.13 -6.89
CA GLU A 112 -8.08 11.17 -6.88
C GLU A 112 -7.51 10.85 -8.28
N ARG A 113 -8.38 10.41 -9.21
CA ARG A 113 -7.98 10.03 -10.57
C ARG A 113 -7.81 11.26 -11.45
N ASP A 114 -6.81 11.20 -12.32
CA ASP A 114 -6.58 12.21 -13.34
C ASP A 114 -7.62 12.07 -14.46
N VAL A 115 -8.57 13.01 -14.49
CA VAL A 115 -9.67 13.06 -15.46
C VAL A 115 -9.24 13.54 -16.84
N HIS A 116 -8.03 14.09 -16.96
CA HIS A 116 -7.46 14.55 -18.24
C HIS A 116 -6.60 13.49 -18.90
N LEU A 117 -6.40 12.34 -18.24
CA LEU A 117 -5.65 11.23 -18.80
C LEU A 117 -6.32 10.72 -20.08
N ALA A 118 -5.53 10.46 -21.11
CA ALA A 118 -6.03 9.92 -22.37
C ALA A 118 -6.75 8.58 -22.12
N GLY A 119 -7.99 8.47 -22.58
CA GLY A 119 -8.86 7.31 -22.38
C GLY A 119 -9.65 7.31 -21.08
N TYR A 120 -9.53 8.34 -20.23
CA TYR A 120 -10.44 8.53 -19.10
C TYR A 120 -11.80 9.00 -19.60
N GLU A 121 -12.87 8.28 -19.26
CA GLU A 121 -14.22 8.62 -19.67
C GLU A 121 -14.97 9.31 -18.52
N TYR A 122 -15.64 10.42 -18.83
CA TYR A 122 -16.50 11.13 -17.89
C TYR A 122 -17.70 11.74 -18.61
N LEU A 123 -18.75 12.01 -17.85
CA LEU A 123 -19.97 12.61 -18.36
C LEU A 123 -19.87 14.13 -18.26
N VAL A 124 -20.24 14.81 -19.34
CA VAL A 124 -20.38 16.27 -19.38
C VAL A 124 -21.85 16.65 -19.44
N PRO A 125 -22.24 17.84 -18.92
CA PRO A 125 -23.59 18.35 -19.09
C PRO A 125 -23.99 18.40 -20.56
N SER A 126 -25.21 17.95 -20.87
CA SER A 126 -25.77 18.06 -22.21
C SER A 126 -26.26 19.48 -22.47
N MET A 127 -25.88 20.06 -23.61
CA MET A 127 -26.40 21.35 -24.08
C MET A 127 -27.81 21.24 -24.69
N ALA A 128 -28.31 20.01 -24.88
CA ALA A 128 -29.66 19.73 -25.38
C ALA A 128 -30.39 18.79 -24.40
N PRO A 129 -30.81 19.28 -23.23
CA PRO A 129 -31.47 18.46 -22.22
C PRO A 129 -32.80 17.91 -22.76
N ARG A 130 -33.09 16.65 -22.42
CA ARG A 130 -34.37 16.01 -22.70
C ARG A 130 -35.27 16.13 -21.47
N GLN A 131 -36.58 16.01 -21.67
CA GLN A 131 -37.50 15.93 -20.53
C GLN A 131 -37.15 14.74 -19.64
N ALA A 132 -37.10 14.99 -18.34
CA ALA A 132 -36.93 13.93 -17.36
C ALA A 132 -38.11 12.95 -17.43
N PRO A 133 -37.87 11.64 -17.32
CA PRO A 133 -38.95 10.65 -17.29
C PRO A 133 -39.83 10.88 -16.06
N ARG A 134 -41.14 10.64 -16.21
CA ARG A 134 -42.13 10.78 -15.12
C ARG A 134 -41.86 9.85 -13.95
N THR A 135 -41.24 8.70 -14.22
CA THR A 135 -40.88 7.69 -13.24
C THR A 135 -39.36 7.62 -13.16
N PRO A 136 -38.75 7.84 -11.98
CA PRO A 136 -37.31 7.70 -11.82
C PRO A 136 -36.87 6.28 -12.15
N PRO A 137 -35.78 6.09 -12.92
CA PRO A 137 -35.31 4.77 -13.25
C PRO A 137 -34.69 4.12 -12.00
N ARG A 138 -35.18 2.91 -11.70
CA ARG A 138 -34.76 2.08 -10.57
C ARG A 138 -34.30 0.71 -11.05
N VAL A 139 -33.40 0.09 -10.30
CA VAL A 139 -32.91 -1.27 -10.54
C VAL A 139 -33.18 -2.14 -9.32
N ARG A 140 -33.69 -3.35 -9.53
CA ARG A 140 -33.89 -4.33 -8.47
C ARG A 140 -32.55 -4.98 -8.12
N ILE A 141 -32.17 -4.90 -6.85
CA ILE A 141 -31.02 -5.61 -6.28
C ILE A 141 -31.51 -6.85 -5.56
N GLY A 142 -30.84 -7.97 -5.81
CA GLY A 142 -31.16 -9.28 -5.26
C GLY A 142 -31.74 -10.24 -6.30
N GLY A 143 -31.08 -11.39 -6.47
CA GLY A 143 -31.55 -12.50 -7.30
C GLY A 143 -32.44 -13.48 -6.52
N PRO A 144 -32.70 -14.69 -7.08
CA PRO A 144 -33.56 -15.71 -6.47
C PRO A 144 -33.17 -16.09 -5.02
N ASP A 145 -31.88 -16.04 -4.70
CA ASP A 145 -31.35 -16.41 -3.39
C ASP A 145 -31.37 -15.25 -2.37
N CYS A 146 -31.81 -14.05 -2.76
CA CYS A 146 -31.84 -12.89 -1.88
C CYS A 146 -33.12 -12.88 -1.02
N ARG A 147 -32.98 -12.92 0.30
CA ARG A 147 -34.13 -12.88 1.23
C ARG A 147 -34.84 -11.52 1.28
N HIS A 148 -34.11 -10.45 0.98
CA HIS A 148 -34.59 -9.07 1.06
C HIS A 148 -34.20 -8.28 -0.19
N PRO A 149 -34.81 -8.59 -1.35
CA PRO A 149 -34.55 -7.84 -2.57
C PRO A 149 -35.16 -6.45 -2.46
N TYR A 150 -34.48 -5.42 -2.96
CA TYR A 150 -34.92 -4.02 -2.87
C TYR A 150 -34.71 -3.29 -4.20
N ASP A 151 -35.53 -2.29 -4.47
CA ASP A 151 -35.36 -1.43 -5.64
C ASP A 151 -34.53 -0.21 -5.25
N MET A 152 -33.42 0.01 -5.95
CA MET A 152 -32.55 1.18 -5.75
C MET A 152 -32.66 2.14 -6.93
N ALA A 153 -32.55 3.44 -6.65
CA ALA A 153 -32.37 4.41 -7.71
C ALA A 153 -31.01 4.27 -8.40
N LEU A 154 -30.94 4.57 -9.70
CA LEU A 154 -29.69 4.55 -10.46
C LEU A 154 -28.69 5.62 -10.00
N LEU A 155 -29.19 6.76 -9.52
CA LEU A 155 -28.41 7.86 -8.99
C LEU A 155 -28.91 8.16 -7.58
N ASN A 156 -27.99 8.37 -6.63
CA ASN A 156 -28.31 8.71 -5.25
C ASN A 156 -27.51 9.96 -4.83
N VAL A 157 -27.90 10.54 -3.70
CA VAL A 157 -27.17 11.64 -3.06
C VAL A 157 -25.95 11.05 -2.35
N SER A 158 -24.76 11.47 -2.76
CA SER A 158 -23.51 11.09 -2.10
C SER A 158 -23.43 11.67 -0.69
N ALA A 159 -22.84 10.93 0.25
CA ALA A 159 -22.39 11.49 1.51
C ALA A 159 -21.37 12.62 1.23
N MET A 160 -21.65 13.82 1.75
CA MET A 160 -20.75 14.97 1.71
C MET A 160 -20.57 15.46 3.14
N SER A 161 -19.32 15.75 3.53
CA SER A 161 -19.00 16.04 4.92
C SER A 161 -19.68 17.32 5.39
N PHE A 162 -20.15 17.31 6.64
CA PHE A 162 -20.63 18.53 7.29
C PHE A 162 -19.46 19.52 7.40
N GLY A 163 -19.53 20.61 6.63
CA GLY A 163 -18.43 21.58 6.49
C GLY A 163 -18.00 21.83 5.03
N SER A 164 -18.17 20.87 4.12
CA SER A 164 -17.98 21.11 2.67
C SER A 164 -19.23 21.73 2.02
N LEU A 165 -20.40 21.51 2.63
CA LEU A 165 -21.68 22.09 2.25
C LEU A 165 -22.30 22.89 3.40
N SER A 166 -23.07 23.91 3.07
CA SER A 166 -23.85 24.65 4.06
C SER A 166 -25.00 23.78 4.62
N ALA A 167 -25.45 24.08 5.84
CA ALA A 167 -26.58 23.37 6.45
C ALA A 167 -27.84 23.40 5.58
N ASN A 168 -28.10 24.53 4.90
CA ASN A 168 -29.22 24.66 3.97
C ASN A 168 -29.09 23.74 2.75
N ALA A 169 -27.87 23.57 2.22
CA ALA A 169 -27.64 22.66 1.10
C ALA A 169 -27.89 21.19 1.52
N ILE A 170 -27.46 20.80 2.72
CA ILE A 170 -27.71 19.45 3.25
C ILE A 170 -29.21 19.22 3.44
N LEU A 171 -29.93 20.17 4.04
CA LEU A 171 -31.38 20.08 4.22
C LEU A 171 -32.13 19.97 2.88
N ALA A 172 -31.73 20.75 1.87
CA ALA A 172 -32.32 20.70 0.54
C ALA A 172 -32.08 19.36 -0.16
N LEU A 173 -30.85 18.81 -0.06
CA LEU A 173 -30.51 17.50 -0.61
C LEU A 173 -31.31 16.38 0.06
N ASN A 174 -31.38 16.38 1.40
CA ASN A 174 -32.13 15.38 2.16
C ASN A 174 -33.64 15.48 1.88
N GLY A 175 -34.19 16.69 1.80
CA GLY A 175 -35.59 16.92 1.43
C GLY A 175 -35.91 16.43 0.02
N GLY A 176 -35.02 16.68 -0.95
CA GLY A 176 -35.14 16.17 -2.32
C GLY A 176 -35.05 14.65 -2.39
N ALA A 177 -34.13 14.05 -1.64
CA ALA A 177 -33.98 12.61 -1.54
C ALA A 177 -35.24 11.94 -0.99
N ALA A 178 -35.80 12.48 0.11
CA ALA A 178 -37.03 11.99 0.70
C ALA A 178 -38.23 12.13 -0.25
N ALA A 179 -38.39 13.30 -0.90
CA ALA A 179 -39.47 13.53 -1.86
C ALA A 179 -39.40 12.61 -3.08
N GLY A 180 -38.19 12.24 -3.51
CA GLY A 180 -37.95 11.31 -4.62
C GLY A 180 -37.89 9.82 -4.23
N GLY A 181 -38.00 9.50 -2.94
CA GLY A 181 -37.88 8.13 -2.44
C GLY A 181 -36.51 7.51 -2.70
N PHE A 182 -35.42 8.29 -2.57
CA PHE A 182 -34.04 7.84 -2.80
C PHE A 182 -33.40 7.19 -1.55
N ALA A 183 -34.02 7.31 -0.38
CA ALA A 183 -33.73 6.61 0.87
C ALA A 183 -34.94 6.71 1.81
#